data_AF-A0A7J9L4X9-F1
#
_entry.id   AF-A0A7J9L4X9-F1
#
_cell.length_a   1.000
_cell.length_b   1.000
_cell.length_c   1.000
_cell.angle_alpha   90.00
_cell.angle_beta   90.00
_cell.angle_gamma   90.00
#
_symmetry.space_group_name_H-M   'P 1'
#
loop_
_entity.id
_entity.type
_entity.pdbx_description
1 polymer ?
#
loop_
_entity_poly.entity_id
_entity_poly.type
_entity_poly.pdbx_seq_one_letter_code
_entity_poly.pdbx_strand_id
1 'polypeptide(L)'
;MEDSSSKSFLRKQWDEYKEFWADRFPFTNVYSRYIGREQSLPSWSESDVNEFIASDPVHGPTLKTAREAANIALYGSAIGAITTAGFAWKYSKSLHGAGLSFVGGAVFGWTFGQEIANHAYQLYRLDTMAAQAKFMDWWENKCRR
;
A
#
# COMPACT_ATOMS: atom_id res chain seq x y z
N MET A 1 8.85 -39.50 9.01
CA MET A 1 8.76 -39.34 7.54
C MET A 1 7.74 -38.27 7.11
N GLU A 2 6.92 -37.70 8.00
CA GLU A 2 5.88 -36.71 7.65
C GLU A 2 6.39 -35.29 7.36
N ASP A 3 7.52 -34.91 7.93
CA ASP A 3 7.97 -33.51 7.93
C ASP A 3 8.43 -32.99 6.55
N SER A 4 8.90 -33.90 5.66
CA SER A 4 9.26 -33.55 4.29
C SER A 4 8.05 -33.40 3.36
N SER A 5 6.99 -34.17 3.60
CA SER A 5 5.77 -34.14 2.79
C SER A 5 4.95 -32.87 3.08
N SER A 6 4.83 -32.49 4.35
CA SER A 6 4.13 -31.27 4.76
C SER A 6 4.81 -29.99 4.25
N LYS A 7 6.15 -29.93 4.29
CA LYS A 7 6.92 -28.80 3.74
C LYS A 7 6.74 -28.67 2.22
N SER A 8 6.66 -29.80 1.50
CA SER A 8 6.41 -29.81 0.05
C SER A 8 5.00 -29.34 -0.29
N PHE A 9 3.98 -29.77 0.46
CA PHE A 9 2.60 -29.35 0.27
C PHE A 9 2.38 -27.86 0.57
N LEU A 10 2.91 -27.35 1.68
CA LEU A 10 2.81 -25.93 2.03
C LEU A 10 3.49 -25.03 1.00
N ARG A 11 4.65 -25.44 0.49
CA ARG A 11 5.36 -24.72 -0.56
C ARG A 11 4.56 -24.70 -1.86
N LYS A 12 3.98 -25.84 -2.26
CA LYS A 12 3.09 -25.93 -3.43
C LYS A 12 1.86 -25.03 -3.29
N GLN A 13 1.18 -25.06 -2.14
CA GLN A 13 0.02 -24.21 -1.86
C GLN A 13 0.39 -22.72 -1.85
N TRP A 14 1.57 -22.38 -1.34
CA TRP A 14 2.08 -21.02 -1.34
C TRP A 14 2.44 -20.52 -2.75
N ASP A 15 3.01 -21.39 -3.58
CA ASP A 15 3.34 -21.08 -4.98
C ASP A 15 2.06 -20.93 -5.82
N GLU A 16 1.06 -21.81 -5.65
CA GLU A 16 -0.28 -21.68 -6.27
C GLU A 16 -1.02 -20.42 -5.81
N TYR A 17 -0.95 -20.08 -4.52
CA TYR A 17 -1.51 -18.85 -3.97
C TYR A 17 -0.84 -17.62 -4.59
N LYS A 18 0.50 -17.61 -4.71
CA LYS A 18 1.23 -16.53 -5.36
C LYS A 18 0.82 -16.37 -6.82
N GLU A 19 0.76 -17.46 -7.58
CA GLU A 19 0.34 -17.44 -8.98
C GLU A 19 -1.09 -16.91 -9.14
N PHE A 20 -2.02 -17.38 -8.30
CA PHE A 20 -3.40 -16.92 -8.28
C PHE A 20 -3.51 -15.40 -8.08
N TRP A 21 -2.73 -14.83 -7.14
CA TRP A 21 -2.74 -13.39 -6.90
C TRP A 21 -1.92 -12.60 -7.93
N ALA A 22 -0.86 -13.17 -8.50
CA ALA A 22 -0.06 -12.53 -9.54
C ALA A 22 -0.86 -12.35 -10.85
N ASP A 23 -1.61 -13.37 -11.26
CA ASP A 23 -2.47 -13.32 -12.46
C ASP A 23 -3.60 -12.29 -12.31
N ARG A 24 -4.18 -12.22 -11.11
CA ARG A 24 -5.33 -11.33 -10.84
C ARG A 24 -4.93 -9.87 -10.60
N PHE A 25 -3.66 -9.61 -10.30
CA PHE A 25 -3.15 -8.27 -10.02
C PHE A 25 -1.96 -7.90 -10.94
N PRO A 26 -2.23 -7.70 -12.24
CA PRO A 26 -1.20 -7.37 -13.24
C PRO A 26 -0.64 -5.95 -13.10
N PHE A 27 -1.16 -5.12 -12.17
CA PHE A 27 -0.55 -3.81 -11.86
C PHE A 27 0.90 -3.94 -11.39
N THR A 28 1.28 -5.12 -10.89
CA THR A 28 2.67 -5.49 -10.61
C THR A 28 3.57 -5.38 -11.83
N ASN A 29 3.07 -5.51 -13.07
CA ASN A 29 3.86 -5.31 -14.28
C ASN A 29 4.29 -3.85 -14.46
N VAL A 30 3.45 -2.88 -14.13
CA VAL A 30 3.81 -1.45 -14.18
C VAL A 30 4.95 -1.16 -13.20
N TYR A 31 4.89 -1.77 -12.01
CA TYR A 31 5.89 -1.57 -10.96
C TYR A 31 7.08 -2.54 -11.04
N SER A 32 7.02 -3.58 -11.85
CA SER A 32 8.03 -4.65 -11.95
C SER A 32 9.42 -4.09 -12.25
N ARG A 33 9.49 -3.04 -13.08
CA ARG A 33 10.73 -2.31 -13.41
C ARG A 33 11.37 -1.64 -12.20
N TYR A 34 10.58 -1.24 -11.21
CA TYR A 34 11.06 -0.58 -10.00
C TYR A 34 11.31 -1.57 -8.85
N ILE A 35 10.47 -2.61 -8.73
CA ILE A 35 10.54 -3.62 -7.66
C ILE A 35 11.61 -4.69 -7.94
N GLY A 36 11.80 -5.08 -9.20
CA GLY A 36 12.74 -6.13 -9.62
C GLY A 36 14.19 -5.67 -9.82
N ARG A 37 14.59 -4.53 -9.26
CA ARG A 37 15.95 -4.01 -9.42
C ARG A 37 16.95 -4.71 -8.52
N GLU A 38 18.13 -5.02 -9.06
CA GLU A 38 19.26 -5.50 -8.24
C GLU A 38 19.76 -4.42 -7.26
N GLN A 39 19.68 -3.15 -7.65
CA GLN A 39 20.00 -2.01 -6.77
C GLN A 39 18.75 -1.17 -6.50
N SER A 40 18.33 -1.15 -5.24
CA SER A 40 17.19 -0.35 -4.78
C SER A 40 17.45 1.14 -4.98
N LEU A 41 16.46 1.86 -5.50
CA LEU A 41 16.48 3.34 -5.49
C LEU A 41 16.53 3.85 -4.04
N PRO A 42 17.23 4.96 -3.77
CA PRO A 42 17.19 5.58 -2.44
C PRO A 42 15.76 6.04 -2.12
N SER A 43 15.40 6.06 -0.84
CA SER A 43 14.12 6.59 -0.39
C SER A 43 13.99 8.07 -0.75
N TRP A 44 12.88 8.45 -1.38
CA TRP A 44 12.55 9.86 -1.60
C TRP A 44 12.04 10.52 -0.31
N SER A 45 12.25 11.82 -0.20
CA SER A 45 11.72 12.67 0.86
C SER A 45 10.41 13.36 0.44
N GLU A 46 9.73 14.03 1.37
CA GLU A 46 8.58 14.87 1.02
C GLU A 46 8.95 16.07 0.14
N SER A 47 10.18 16.60 0.27
CA SER A 47 10.65 17.67 -0.61
C SER A 47 10.80 17.21 -2.05
N ASP A 48 11.24 15.97 -2.29
CA ASP A 48 11.37 15.43 -3.66
C ASP A 48 10.00 15.29 -4.33
N VAL A 49 9.00 14.92 -3.54
CA VAL A 49 7.62 14.82 -4.00
C VAL A 49 7.07 16.21 -4.35
N ASN A 50 7.28 17.19 -3.47
CA ASN A 50 6.84 18.57 -3.73
C ASN A 50 7.54 19.19 -4.93
N GLU A 51 8.82 18.88 -5.12
CA GLU A 51 9.58 19.28 -6.31
C GLU A 51 9.00 18.66 -7.58
N PHE A 52 8.67 17.37 -7.56
CA PHE A 52 7.99 16.74 -8.70
C PHE A 52 6.64 17.40 -8.98
N ILE A 53 5.81 17.60 -7.95
CA ILE A 53 4.50 18.25 -8.07
C ILE A 53 4.62 19.67 -8.67
N ALA A 54 5.66 20.41 -8.28
CA ALA A 54 5.93 21.73 -8.83
C ALA A 54 6.46 21.67 -10.27
N SER A 55 7.21 20.62 -10.62
CA SER A 55 7.84 20.46 -11.94
C SER A 55 6.91 19.90 -13.02
N ASP A 56 5.98 19.01 -12.67
CA ASP A 56 5.09 18.34 -13.63
C ASP A 56 3.64 18.84 -13.45
N PRO A 57 3.14 19.73 -14.34
CA PRO A 57 1.78 20.25 -14.24
C PRO A 57 0.70 19.21 -14.63
N VAL A 58 1.06 18.12 -15.31
CA VAL A 58 0.11 17.10 -15.79
C VAL A 58 -0.10 16.03 -14.73
N HIS A 59 0.98 15.48 -14.16
CA HIS A 59 0.91 14.39 -13.18
C HIS A 59 1.02 14.86 -11.73
N GLY A 60 1.57 16.05 -11.49
CA GLY A 60 1.77 16.61 -10.15
C GLY A 60 0.48 16.74 -9.34
N PRO A 61 -0.60 17.37 -9.88
CA PRO A 61 -1.87 17.48 -9.16
C PRO A 61 -2.46 16.11 -8.79
N THR A 62 -2.45 15.18 -9.73
CA THR A 62 -2.93 13.81 -9.51
C THR A 62 -2.12 13.07 -8.45
N LEU A 63 -0.79 13.22 -8.46
CA LEU A 63 0.09 12.63 -7.44
C LEU A 63 -0.19 13.23 -6.06
N LYS A 64 -0.39 14.55 -5.97
CA LYS A 64 -0.74 15.22 -4.72
C LYS A 64 -2.03 14.66 -4.14
N THR A 65 -3.07 14.57 -4.96
CA THR A 65 -4.36 14.00 -4.56
C THR A 65 -4.23 12.53 -4.13
N ALA A 66 -3.45 11.72 -4.85
CA ALA A 66 -3.20 10.32 -4.47
C ALA A 66 -2.51 10.20 -3.10
N ARG A 67 -1.59 11.12 -2.77
CA ARG A 67 -0.93 11.15 -1.46
C ARG A 67 -1.85 11.60 -0.33
N GLU A 68 -2.66 12.62 -0.57
CA GLU A 68 -3.67 13.05 0.40
C GLU A 68 -4.68 11.91 0.68
N ALA A 69 -5.10 11.18 -0.37
CA ALA A 69 -5.93 10.00 -0.23
C ALA A 69 -5.26 8.90 0.60
N ALA A 70 -3.97 8.62 0.36
CA ALA A 70 -3.20 7.67 1.15
C ALA A 70 -3.10 8.10 2.63
N ASN A 71 -2.96 9.39 2.92
CA ASN A 71 -2.97 9.91 4.29
C ASN A 71 -4.33 9.71 4.97
N ILE A 72 -5.45 9.92 4.28
CA ILE A 72 -6.79 9.62 4.81
C ILE A 72 -6.92 8.12 5.14
N ALA A 73 -6.46 7.24 4.25
CA ALA A 73 -6.45 5.80 4.51
C ALA A 73 -5.58 5.43 5.71
N LEU A 74 -4.42 6.07 5.86
CA LEU A 74 -3.53 5.88 7.01
C LEU A 74 -4.21 6.31 8.33
N TYR A 75 -4.88 7.47 8.35
CA TYR A 75 -5.66 7.90 9.50
C TYR A 75 -6.82 6.96 9.79
N GLY A 76 -7.53 6.49 8.75
CA GLY A 76 -8.57 5.49 8.87
C GLY A 76 -8.05 4.22 9.53
N SER A 77 -6.89 3.72 9.09
CA SER A 77 -6.20 2.57 9.68
C SER A 77 -5.88 2.80 11.16
N ALA A 78 -5.26 3.92 11.51
CA ALA A 78 -4.91 4.23 12.90
C ALA A 78 -6.16 4.30 13.80
N ILE A 79 -7.21 4.99 13.35
CA ILE A 79 -8.49 5.09 14.07
C ILE A 79 -9.11 3.70 14.22
N GLY A 80 -9.21 2.92 13.15
CA GLY A 80 -9.77 1.58 13.18
C GLY A 80 -9.00 0.65 14.11
N ALA A 81 -7.67 0.69 14.08
CA ALA A 81 -6.81 -0.12 14.94
C ALA A 81 -7.02 0.20 16.42
N ILE A 82 -6.95 1.49 16.79
CA ILE A 82 -7.05 1.94 18.18
C ILE A 82 -8.46 1.68 18.73
N THR A 83 -9.50 2.01 17.96
CA THR A 83 -10.89 1.82 18.40
C THR A 83 -11.22 0.35 18.60
N THR A 84 -10.87 -0.52 17.64
CA THR A 84 -11.18 -1.95 17.70
C THR A 84 -10.36 -2.64 18.80
N ALA A 85 -9.07 -2.32 18.93
CA ALA A 85 -8.23 -2.84 20.00
C ALA A 85 -8.69 -2.37 21.38
N GLY A 86 -9.05 -1.09 21.51
CA GLY A 86 -9.55 -0.51 22.76
C GLY A 86 -10.85 -1.17 23.21
N PHE A 87 -11.77 -1.43 22.26
CA PHE A 87 -13.00 -2.15 22.53
C PHE A 87 -12.71 -3.61 22.96
N ALA A 88 -11.89 -4.32 22.20
CA ALA A 88 -11.50 -5.69 22.54
C ALA A 88 -10.81 -5.79 23.90
N TRP A 89 -9.91 -4.86 24.24
CA TRP A 89 -9.25 -4.80 25.54
C TRP A 89 -10.25 -4.52 26.68
N LYS A 90 -11.18 -3.58 26.47
CA LYS A 90 -12.19 -3.21 27.47
C LYS A 90 -13.02 -4.42 27.93
N TYR A 91 -13.44 -5.27 26.99
CA TYR A 91 -14.33 -6.40 27.29
C TYR A 91 -13.60 -7.74 27.50
N SER A 92 -12.56 -8.04 26.72
CA SER A 92 -11.86 -9.33 26.83
C SER A 92 -10.73 -9.33 27.85
N LYS A 93 -10.13 -8.17 28.16
CA LYS A 93 -8.88 -8.02 28.94
C LYS A 93 -7.74 -8.94 28.46
N SER A 94 -7.83 -9.44 27.23
CA SER A 94 -6.88 -10.38 26.64
C SER A 94 -5.96 -9.63 25.68
N LEU A 95 -4.65 -9.80 25.87
CA LEU A 95 -3.66 -9.20 24.99
C LEU A 95 -3.73 -9.76 23.57
N HIS A 96 -3.96 -11.08 23.43
CA HIS A 96 -4.11 -11.71 22.11
C HIS A 96 -5.38 -11.22 21.39
N GLY A 97 -6.50 -11.09 22.12
CA GLY A 97 -7.74 -10.56 21.57
C GLY A 97 -7.61 -9.11 21.13
N ALA A 98 -6.98 -8.26 21.96
CA ALA A 98 -6.71 -6.87 21.62
C ALA A 98 -5.72 -6.72 20.46
N GLY A 99 -4.68 -7.55 20.41
CA GLY A 99 -3.68 -7.53 19.34
C GLY A 99 -4.26 -7.95 17.98
N LEU A 100 -5.04 -9.03 17.93
CA LEU A 100 -5.74 -9.43 16.71
C LEU A 100 -6.74 -8.36 16.26
N SER A 101 -7.47 -7.78 17.21
CA SER A 101 -8.43 -6.70 16.95
C SER A 101 -7.75 -5.42 16.46
N PHE A 102 -6.54 -5.12 16.94
CA PHE A 102 -5.74 -4.00 16.45
C PHE A 102 -5.41 -4.16 14.97
N VAL A 103 -4.89 -5.33 14.58
CA VAL A 103 -4.53 -5.62 13.19
C VAL A 103 -5.77 -5.63 12.30
N GLY A 104 -6.85 -6.30 12.72
CA GLY A 104 -8.11 -6.30 11.99
C GLY A 104 -8.67 -4.89 11.81
N GLY A 105 -8.71 -4.11 12.90
CA GLY A 105 -9.14 -2.72 12.88
C GLY A 105 -8.31 -1.83 11.96
N ALA A 106 -6.99 -2.05 11.88
CA ALA A 106 -6.10 -1.35 10.95
C ALA A 106 -6.49 -1.63 9.49
N VAL A 107 -6.68 -2.90 9.15
CA VAL A 107 -7.06 -3.32 7.80
C VAL A 107 -8.42 -2.73 7.40
N PHE A 108 -9.45 -2.88 8.25
CA PHE A 108 -10.76 -2.33 7.96
C PHE A 108 -10.73 -0.79 7.91
N GLY A 109 -10.04 -0.15 8.84
CA GLY A 109 -9.86 1.30 8.86
C GLY A 109 -9.19 1.82 7.59
N TRP A 110 -8.15 1.13 7.09
CA TRP A 110 -7.52 1.44 5.81
C TRP A 110 -8.51 1.36 4.66
N THR A 111 -9.30 0.27 4.58
CA THR A 111 -10.28 0.09 3.50
C THR A 111 -11.36 1.17 3.49
N PHE A 112 -11.94 1.51 4.65
CA PHE A 112 -12.91 2.60 4.74
C PHE A 112 -12.29 3.96 4.45
N GLY A 113 -11.05 4.20 4.89
CA GLY A 113 -10.35 5.44 4.58
C GLY A 113 -10.05 5.60 3.10
N GLN A 114 -9.69 4.51 2.40
CA GLN A 114 -9.57 4.50 0.93
C GLN A 114 -10.90 4.84 0.26
N GLU A 115 -12.02 4.27 0.74
CA GLU A 115 -13.35 4.53 0.17
C GLU A 115 -13.79 5.99 0.35
N ILE A 116 -13.56 6.55 1.55
CA ILE A 116 -13.81 7.96 1.84
C ILE A 116 -12.95 8.84 0.94
N ALA A 117 -11.66 8.52 0.81
CA ALA A 117 -10.75 9.28 -0.05
C ALA A 117 -11.15 9.20 -1.52
N ASN A 118 -11.56 8.02 -2.00
CA ASN A 118 -12.03 7.81 -3.36
C ASN A 118 -13.25 8.68 -3.68
N HIS A 119 -14.20 8.76 -2.76
CA HIS A 119 -15.37 9.63 -2.89
C HIS A 119 -15.02 11.12 -2.77
N ALA A 120 -14.20 11.50 -1.79
CA ALA A 120 -13.85 12.89 -1.52
C ALA A 120 -13.04 13.52 -2.66
N TYR A 121 -12.11 12.77 -3.25
CA TYR A 121 -11.21 13.24 -4.30
C TYR A 121 -11.58 12.78 -5.70
N GLN A 122 -12.66 11.99 -5.83
CA GLN A 122 -13.06 11.38 -7.09
C GLN A 122 -11.90 10.62 -7.76
N LEU A 123 -11.14 9.82 -6.99
CA LEU A 123 -9.93 9.13 -7.48
C LEU A 123 -10.22 8.25 -8.69
N TYR A 124 -11.45 7.74 -8.82
CA TYR A 124 -11.93 7.02 -10.00
C TYR A 124 -11.87 7.81 -11.33
N ARG A 125 -11.74 9.14 -11.29
CA ARG A 125 -11.54 10.00 -12.47
C ARG A 125 -10.07 10.28 -12.77
N LEU A 126 -9.17 9.90 -11.87
CA LEU A 126 -7.76 10.25 -11.92
C LEU A 126 -6.91 9.01 -12.20
N ASP A 127 -5.94 9.16 -13.10
CA ASP A 127 -4.95 8.11 -13.34
C ASP A 127 -3.80 8.21 -12.32
N THR A 128 -4.09 7.78 -11.09
CA THR A 128 -3.13 7.80 -9.98
C THR A 128 -1.93 6.89 -10.23
N MET A 129 -2.13 5.79 -10.96
CA MET A 129 -1.07 4.84 -11.30
C MET A 129 -0.10 5.42 -12.32
N ALA A 130 -0.59 6.09 -13.37
CA ALA A 130 0.29 6.78 -14.30
C ALA A 130 1.06 7.92 -13.62
N ALA A 131 0.41 8.69 -12.74
CA ALA A 131 1.08 9.75 -12.01
C ALA A 131 2.18 9.23 -11.08
N GLN A 132 1.94 8.10 -10.39
CA GLN A 132 2.95 7.44 -9.57
C GLN A 132 4.10 6.86 -10.41
N ALA A 133 3.81 6.23 -11.55
CA ALA A 133 4.86 5.74 -12.45
C ALA A 133 5.74 6.89 -12.99
N LYS A 134 5.14 8.03 -13.35
CA LYS A 134 5.87 9.22 -13.80
C LYS A 134 6.74 9.83 -12.70
N PHE A 135 6.25 9.85 -11.46
CA PHE A 135 7.06 10.23 -10.31
C PHE A 135 8.28 9.30 -10.15
N MET A 136 8.10 7.99 -10.29
CA MET A 136 9.19 7.02 -10.19
C MET A 136 10.23 7.18 -11.32
N ASP A 137 9.78 7.42 -12.56
CA ASP A 137 10.67 7.72 -13.69
C ASP A 137 11.46 9.02 -13.46
N TRP A 138 10.81 10.05 -12.95
CA TRP A 138 11.46 11.31 -12.60
C TRP A 138 12.48 11.13 -11.47
N TRP A 139 12.13 10.37 -10.43
CA TRP A 139 13.01 10.07 -9.30
C TRP A 139 14.25 9.31 -9.75
N GLU A 140 14.08 8.30 -10.60
CA GLU A 140 15.20 7.56 -11.18
C GLU A 140 16.16 8.48 -11.95
N ASN A 141 15.62 9.39 -12.77
CA ASN A 141 16.42 10.34 -13.52
C ASN A 141 17.14 11.34 -12.60
N LYS A 142 16.49 11.74 -11.50
CA LYS A 142 17.09 12.62 -10.49
C LYS A 142 18.24 11.94 -9.75
N CYS A 143 18.11 10.66 -9.38
CA CYS A 143 19.17 9.91 -8.71
C CYS A 143 20.36 9.55 -9.62
N ARG A 144 20.17 9.52 -10.94
CA ARG A 144 21.24 9.23 -11.92
C ARG A 144 22.11 10.47 -12.23
N ARG A 145 21.58 11.67 -12.01
CA ARG A 145 22.31 12.93 -12.19
C ARG A 145 23.17 13.23 -10.97
#